data_AF-A0A7W5G6S4-F1
#
_entry.id   AF-A0A7W5G6S4-F1
#
_cell.length_a   1.000
_cell.length_b   1.000
_cell.length_c   1.000
_cell.angle_alpha   90.00
_cell.angle_beta   90.00
_cell.angle_gamma   90.00
#
_symmetry.space_group_name_H-M   'P 1'
#
loop_
_entity.id
_entity.type
_entity.pdbx_description
1 polymer ?
#
loop_
_entity_poly.entity_id
_entity_poly.type
_entity_poly.pdbx_seq_one_letter_code
_entity_poly.pdbx_strand_id
1 'polypeptide(L)' 'MAKEDNPAITIDGKEYPLSELSDEAKSQVGNLRVTDQEITRLEQQLAIHRTARNTYSRALAEALPDATEAK' A
#
# COMPACT_ATOMS: atom_id res chain seq x y z
N MET A 1 28.46 -5.87 28.66
CA MET A 1 28.76 -6.09 27.23
C MET A 1 27.61 -5.48 26.45
N ALA A 2 27.86 -4.32 25.83
CA ALA A 2 26.82 -3.59 25.09
C ALA A 2 26.46 -4.42 23.86
N LYS A 3 25.16 -4.64 23.62
CA LYS A 3 24.69 -5.08 22.31
C LYS A 3 25.05 -3.95 21.34
N GLU A 4 26.04 -4.19 20.50
CA GLU A 4 26.20 -3.43 19.26
C GLU A 4 25.02 -3.85 18.38
N ASP A 5 23.86 -3.24 18.60
CA ASP A 5 22.77 -3.27 17.64
C ASP A 5 23.28 -2.50 16.42
N ASN A 6 23.94 -3.20 15.50
CA ASN A 6 24.28 -2.65 14.18
C ASN A 6 23.02 -2.82 13.34
N PRO A 7 22.17 -1.79 13.22
CA PRO A 7 20.87 -1.96 12.59
C PRO A 7 21.13 -2.34 11.13
N ALA A 8 20.58 -3.46 10.69
CA ALA A 8 20.67 -3.90 9.31
C ALA A 8 19.31 -3.73 8.63
N ILE A 9 19.34 -3.47 7.34
CA ILE A 9 18.14 -3.40 6.50
C ILE A 9 18.19 -4.51 5.48
N THR A 10 17.07 -5.18 5.28
CA THR A 10 16.93 -6.16 4.20
C THR A 10 16.39 -5.44 2.97
N ILE A 11 17.18 -5.39 1.90
CA ILE A 11 16.76 -4.90 0.58
C ILE A 11 16.89 -6.07 -0.38
N ASP A 12 15.83 -6.39 -1.13
CA ASP A 12 15.80 -7.48 -2.11
C ASP A 12 16.24 -8.86 -1.55
N GLY A 13 15.92 -9.11 -0.28
CA GLY A 13 16.29 -10.35 0.42
C GLY A 13 17.76 -10.44 0.83
N LYS A 14 18.55 -9.39 0.66
CA LYS A 14 19.92 -9.27 1.17
C LYS A 14 19.95 -8.32 2.36
N GLU A 15 20.61 -8.75 3.41
CA GLU A 15 20.81 -7.96 4.61
C GLU A 15 22.04 -7.07 4.47
N TYR A 16 21.85 -5.77 4.64
CA TYR A 16 22.88 -4.75 4.56
C TYR A 16 22.99 -4.03 5.91
N PRO A 17 24.16 -4.04 6.56
CA PRO A 17 24.39 -3.24 7.75
C PRO A 17 24.27 -1.75 7.42
N LEU A 18 23.56 -0.98 8.24
CA LEU A 18 23.46 0.48 8.04
C LEU A 18 24.83 1.17 8.10
N SER A 19 25.80 0.58 8.81
CA SER A 19 27.19 1.04 8.84
C SER A 19 27.92 0.92 7.51
N GLU A 20 27.51 0.00 6.63
CA GLU A 20 28.14 -0.26 5.33
C GLU A 20 27.48 0.51 4.18
N LEU A 21 26.34 1.15 4.44
CA LEU A 21 25.61 1.93 3.44
C LEU A 21 26.19 3.35 3.32
N SER A 22 26.28 3.84 2.08
CA SER A 22 26.56 5.26 1.83
C SER A 22 25.43 6.15 2.34
N ASP A 23 25.72 7.43 2.57
CA ASP A 23 24.71 8.37 3.04
C ASP A 23 23.60 8.59 2.00
N GLU A 24 23.93 8.51 0.71
CA GLU A 24 22.94 8.49 -0.38
C GLU A 24 22.04 7.26 -0.29
N ALA A 25 22.61 6.07 -0.06
CA ALA A 25 21.84 4.84 0.06
C ALA A 25 20.87 4.88 1.25
N LYS A 26 21.30 5.41 2.40
CA LYS A 26 20.43 5.62 3.58
C LYS A 26 19.27 6.58 3.26
N SER A 27 19.55 7.65 2.51
CA SER A 27 18.52 8.59 2.07
C SER A 27 17.48 7.92 1.16
N GLN A 28 17.93 7.11 0.19
CA GLN A 28 17.02 6.37 -0.68
C GLN A 28 16.16 5.36 0.07
N VAL A 29 16.72 4.68 1.08
CA VAL A 29 15.96 3.77 1.95
C VAL A 29 14.88 4.52 2.73
N GLY A 30 15.18 5.73 3.20
CA GLY A 30 14.19 6.61 3.81
C GLY A 30 13.05 6.94 2.84
N ASN A 31 13.39 7.34 1.62
CA ASN A 31 12.40 7.66 0.58
C ASN A 31 11.52 6.46 0.22
N LEU A 32 12.12 5.26 0.09
CA LEU A 32 11.39 4.02 -0.18
C LEU A 32 10.39 3.73 0.93
N ARG A 33 10.81 3.79 2.20
CA ARG A 33 9.90 3.56 3.34
C ARG A 33 8.71 4.51 3.37
N VAL A 34 8.94 5.79 3.08
CA VAL A 34 7.85 6.78 3.00
C VAL A 34 6.92 6.45 1.83
N THR A 35 7.49 6.09 0.67
CA THR A 35 6.70 5.72 -0.51
C THR A 35 5.83 4.49 -0.25
N ASP A 36 6.38 3.46 0.40
CA ASP A 36 5.65 2.23 0.76
C ASP A 36 4.49 2.52 1.72
N GLN A 37 4.69 3.43 2.69
CA GLN A 37 3.63 3.87 3.59
C GLN A 37 2.50 4.57 2.83
N GLU A 38 2.84 5.44 1.87
CA GLU A 38 1.85 6.12 1.04
C GLU A 38 1.11 5.16 0.11
N ILE A 39 1.79 4.16 -0.46
CA ILE A 39 1.14 3.08 -1.24
C ILE A 39 0.13 2.36 -0.37
N THR A 40 0.52 1.93 0.83
CA THR A 40 -0.36 1.25 1.78
C THR A 40 -1.59 2.10 2.11
N ARG A 41 -1.40 3.42 2.33
CA ARG A 41 -2.48 4.36 2.59
C ARG A 41 -3.45 4.46 1.40
N LEU A 42 -2.93 4.56 0.18
CA LEU A 42 -3.75 4.62 -1.03
C LEU A 42 -4.53 3.33 -1.26
N GLU A 43 -3.94 2.17 -0.99
CA GLU A 43 -4.63 0.88 -1.07
C GLU A 43 -5.81 0.81 -0.09
N GLN A 44 -5.65 1.29 1.13
CA GLN A 44 -6.75 1.37 2.11
C GLN A 44 -7.88 2.28 1.62
N GLN A 45 -7.56 3.47 1.10
CA GLN A 45 -8.55 4.38 0.51
C GLN A 45 -9.26 3.75 -0.68
N LEU A 46 -8.50 3.07 -1.54
CA LEU A 46 -9.05 2.36 -2.69
C LEU A 46 -10.01 1.24 -2.26
N ALA A 47 -9.72 0.51 -1.18
CA ALA A 47 -10.61 -0.52 -0.65
C ALA A 47 -11.95 0.08 -0.17
N ILE A 48 -11.92 1.24 0.49
CA ILE A 48 -13.12 1.99 0.89
C ILE A 48 -13.94 2.37 -0.34
N HIS A 49 -13.30 2.98 -1.35
CA HIS A 49 -13.98 3.39 -2.57
C HIS A 49 -14.55 2.21 -3.37
N ARG A 50 -13.85 1.07 -3.42
CA ARG A 50 -14.36 -0.16 -4.03
C ARG A 50 -15.64 -0.65 -3.34
N THR A 51 -15.68 -0.60 -2.02
CA THR A 51 -16.88 -0.94 -1.24
C THR A 51 -18.04 -0.01 -1.60
N ALA A 52 -17.81 1.31 -1.56
CA ALA A 52 -18.83 2.29 -1.91
C ALA A 52 -19.36 2.11 -3.35
N ARG A 53 -18.47 1.91 -4.32
CA ARG A 53 -18.84 1.64 -5.71
C ARG A 53 -19.71 0.39 -5.84
N ASN A 54 -19.36 -0.69 -5.15
CA ASN A 54 -20.14 -1.92 -5.17
C ASN A 54 -21.54 -1.70 -4.57
N THR A 55 -21.65 -0.93 -3.47
CA THR A 55 -22.94 -0.53 -2.89
C THR A 55 -23.78 0.27 -3.89
N TYR A 56 -23.20 1.28 -4.53
CA TYR A 56 -23.91 2.09 -5.52
C TYR A 56 -24.32 1.28 -6.75
N SER A 57 -23.49 0.32 -7.17
CA SER A 57 -23.84 -0.58 -8.28
C SER A 57 -25.04 -1.47 -7.94
N ARG A 58 -25.17 -1.93 -6.70
CA ARG A 58 -26.33 -2.72 -6.25
C ARG A 58 -27.59 -1.86 -6.18
N ALA A 59 -27.48 -0.68 -5.57
CA ALA A 59 -28.61 0.26 -5.49
C ALA A 59 -29.09 0.69 -6.88
N LEU A 60 -28.17 0.88 -7.84
CA LEU A 60 -28.53 1.14 -9.22
C LEU A 60 -29.27 -0.05 -9.84
N ALA A 61 -28.78 -1.29 -9.65
CA ALA A 61 -29.45 -2.47 -10.18
C ALA A 61 -30.88 -2.64 -9.63
N GLU A 62 -31.10 -2.31 -8.35
CA GLU A 62 -32.44 -2.32 -7.72
C GLU A 62 -33.36 -1.19 -8.22
N ALA A 63 -32.78 -0.05 -8.61
CA ALA A 63 -33.53 1.09 -9.11
C ALA A 63 -33.84 1.02 -10.62
N LEU A 64 -33.12 0.16 -11.35
CA LEU A 64 -33.40 -0.08 -12.76
C LEU A 64 -34.63 -0.97 -12.90
N PRO A 65 -35.55 -0.67 -13.84
CA PRO A 65 -36.64 -1.57 -14.13
C PRO A 65 -36.07 -2.90 -14.62
N ASP A 66 -36.69 -4.00 -14.19
CA ASP A 66 -36.35 -5.32 -14.68
C ASP A 66 -36.31 -5.30 -16.21
N ALA A 67 -35.17 -5.68 -16.80
CA ALA A 67 -34.99 -5.76 -18.25
C ALA A 67 -35.98 -6.77 -18.92
N THR A 68 -36.83 -7.43 -18.14
CA THR A 68 -37.88 -8.35 -18.54
C THR A 68 -39.25 -7.72 -18.81
N GLU A 69 -39.48 -6.42 -18.56
CA GLU A 69 -40.76 -5.76 -18.89
C GLU A 69 -40.72 -4.82 -20.12
N ALA A 70 -39.68 -4.89 -20.95
CA ALA A 70 -39.74 -4.36 -22.31
C ALA A 70 -40.31 -5.44 -23.25
N LYS A 71 -41.63 -5.64 -23.22
CA LYS A 71 -42.36 -6.43 -24.22
C LYS A 71 -43.26 -5.54 -25.06
#